data_AF-A0A530GVS5-F1
#
_entry.id   AF-A0A530GVS5-F1
#
_cell.length_a   1.000
_cell.length_b   1.000
_cell.length_c   1.000
_cell.angle_alpha   90.00
_cell.angle_beta   90.00
_cell.angle_gamma   90.00
#
_symmetry.space_group_name_H-M   'P 1'
#
loop_
_entity.id
_entity.type
_entity.pdbx_description
1 polymer ?
#
loop_
_entity_poly.entity_id
_entity_poly.type
_entity_poly.pdbx_seq_one_letter_code
_entity_poly.pdbx_strand_id
1 'polypeptide(L)' 'VPYMEAKNATAKFEHEATTSKISEDQKFYVMQRGIPEEEAIALIVNGFVKDVIQQLPMEFAVEAQKLIGISLEGSVG' A
#
# COMPACT_ATOMS: atom_id res chain seq x y z
N VAL A 1 1.80 1.79 -17.56
CA VAL A 1 1.38 3.02 -18.27
C VAL A 1 -0.07 2.81 -18.69
N PRO A 2 -1.02 3.68 -18.28
CA PRO A 2 -2.44 3.49 -18.54
C PRO A 2 -2.80 3.74 -20.02
N TYR A 3 -3.90 3.13 -20.48
CA TYR A 3 -4.47 3.33 -21.81
C TYR A 3 -5.99 3.48 -21.70
N MET A 4 -6.56 4.45 -22.42
CA MET A 4 -8.00 4.72 -22.46
C MET A 4 -8.44 4.88 -23.91
N GLU A 5 -9.48 4.15 -24.32
CA GLU A 5 -10.12 4.26 -25.64
C GLU A 5 -11.64 4.26 -25.47
N ALA A 6 -12.32 5.16 -26.19
CA ALA A 6 -13.77 5.29 -26.13
C ALA A 6 -14.36 5.40 -27.54
N LYS A 7 -15.37 4.56 -27.83
CA LYS A 7 -16.14 4.58 -29.10
C LYS A 7 -17.58 5.09 -28.90
N ASN A 8 -17.79 5.90 -27.87
CA ASN A 8 -19.09 6.48 -27.52
C ASN A 8 -18.92 7.95 -27.10
N ALA A 9 -19.73 8.83 -27.70
CA ALA A 9 -19.68 10.28 -27.50
C ALA A 9 -20.13 10.75 -26.11
N THR A 10 -20.89 9.93 -25.38
CA THR A 10 -21.38 10.31 -24.04
C THR A 10 -20.56 9.70 -22.90
N ALA A 11 -19.41 9.09 -23.20
CA ALA A 11 -18.58 8.46 -22.20
C ALA A 11 -17.91 9.50 -21.26
N LYS A 12 -17.79 9.15 -19.97
CA LYS A 12 -17.05 9.92 -18.97
C LYS A 12 -16.01 9.01 -18.33
N PHE A 13 -14.75 9.44 -18.33
CA PHE A 13 -13.63 8.72 -17.73
C PHE A 13 -12.90 9.61 -16.76
N GLU A 14 -12.47 9.03 -15.66
CA GLU A 14 -11.55 9.64 -14.69
C GLU A 14 -10.45 8.62 -14.41
N HIS A 15 -9.20 9.09 -14.41
CA HIS A 15 -8.04 8.27 -14.10
C HIS A 15 -7.11 9.06 -13.19
N GLU A 16 -6.72 8.43 -12.09
CA GLU A 16 -5.75 8.95 -11.15
C GLU A 16 -4.63 7.93 -10.92
N ALA A 17 -3.42 8.44 -10.79
CA ALA A 17 -2.24 7.64 -10.45
C ALA A 17 -1.31 8.48 -9.59
N THR A 18 -0.88 7.90 -8.46
CA THR A 18 0.02 8.56 -7.51
C THR A 18 1.19 7.64 -7.21
N THR A 19 2.39 8.21 -7.13
CA THR A 19 3.57 7.52 -6.61
C THR A 19 3.91 8.12 -5.26
N SER A 20 4.08 7.25 -4.26
CA SER A 20 4.43 7.64 -2.90
C SER A 20 5.73 6.97 -2.49
N LYS A 21 6.52 7.65 -1.66
CA LYS A 21 7.68 7.08 -0.96
C LYS A 21 7.35 7.00 0.53
N ILE A 22 7.98 6.06 1.24
CA ILE A 22 7.92 6.04 2.70
C ILE A 22 8.54 7.34 3.20
N SER A 23 7.81 8.07 4.04
CA SER A 23 8.30 9.30 4.65
C SER A 23 9.25 8.97 5.79
N GLU A 24 10.49 9.46 5.72
CA GLU A 24 11.47 9.29 6.79
C GLU A 24 10.99 9.93 8.11
N ASP A 25 10.30 11.06 8.05
CA ASP A 25 9.71 11.69 9.24
C ASP A 25 8.61 10.82 9.87
N GLN A 26 7.75 10.19 9.04
CA GLN A 26 6.74 9.25 9.54
C GLN A 26 7.39 8.00 10.13
N LYS A 27 8.41 7.45 9.47
CA LYS A 27 9.16 6.29 9.96
C LYS A 27 9.85 6.62 11.29
N PHE A 28 10.56 7.74 11.37
CA PHE A 28 11.20 8.22 12.59
C PHE A 28 10.18 8.42 13.73
N TYR A 29 9.03 9.01 13.43
CA TYR A 29 7.97 9.22 14.41
C TYR A 29 7.41 7.92 14.99
N VAL A 30 7.23 6.90 14.15
CA VAL A 30 6.81 5.57 14.59
C VAL A 30 7.91 4.89 15.41
N MET A 31 9.17 5.00 14.98
CA MET A 31 10.31 4.45 15.70
C MET A 31 10.55 5.09 17.08
N GLN A 32 10.31 6.41 17.21
CA GLN A 32 10.40 7.09 18.52
C GLN A 32 9.39 6.56 19.55
N ARG A 33 8.35 5.84 19.11
CA ARG A 33 7.40 5.17 20.00
C ARG A 33 7.83 3.77 20.41
N GLY A 34 9.06 3.38 20.08
CA GLY A 34 9.63 2.08 20.40
C GLY A 34 9.24 0.97 19.42
N ILE A 35 8.69 1.31 18.26
CA ILE A 35 8.38 0.34 17.20
C ILE A 35 9.63 0.15 16.33
N PRO A 36 10.13 -1.09 16.12
CA PRO A 36 11.28 -1.35 15.26
C PRO A 36 11.09 -0.84 13.83
N GLU A 37 12.18 -0.57 13.11
CA GLU A 37 12.14 -0.02 11.76
C GLU A 37 11.33 -0.91 10.79
N GLU A 38 11.53 -2.23 10.82
CA GLU A 38 10.80 -3.18 9.99
C GLU A 38 9.29 -3.16 10.27
N GLU A 39 8.91 -3.14 11.55
CA GLU A 39 7.51 -3.03 11.96
C GLU A 39 6.91 -1.66 11.59
N ALA A 40 7.69 -0.60 11.64
CA ALA A 40 7.27 0.74 11.23
C ALA A 40 6.99 0.80 9.72
N ILE A 41 7.84 0.18 8.91
CA ILE A 41 7.64 0.06 7.46
C ILE A 41 6.40 -0.77 7.16
N ALA A 42 6.27 -1.94 7.81
CA ALA A 42 5.10 -2.79 7.65
C ALA A 42 3.80 -2.06 8.01
N LEU A 43 3.81 -1.26 9.09
CA LEU A 43 2.66 -0.45 9.49
C LEU A 43 2.27 0.58 8.41
N ILE A 44 3.25 1.32 7.87
CA ILE A 44 3.01 2.35 6.84
C ILE A 44 2.49 1.71 5.54
N VAL A 45 3.10 0.61 5.10
CA VAL A 45 2.69 -0.10 3.88
C VAL A 45 1.30 -0.71 4.04
N ASN A 46 0.99 -1.32 5.19
CA ASN A 46 -0.35 -1.83 5.48
C ASN A 46 -1.40 -0.72 5.47
N GLY A 47 -1.06 0.48 5.95
CA GLY A 47 -1.92 1.67 5.84
C GLY A 47 -2.17 2.06 4.38
N PHE A 48 -1.14 2.03 3.53
CA PHE A 48 -1.24 2.37 2.11
C PHE A 48 -2.13 1.40 1.33
N VAL A 49 -2.08 0.09 1.60
CA VAL A 49 -2.88 -0.92 0.89
C VAL A 49 -4.23 -1.23 1.55
N LYS A 50 -4.56 -0.57 2.66
CA LYS A 50 -5.71 -0.90 3.51
C LYS A 50 -7.02 -1.02 2.72
N ASP A 51 -7.33 -0.04 1.88
CA ASP A 51 -8.59 0.01 1.14
C ASP A 51 -8.71 -1.11 0.11
N VAL A 52 -7.58 -1.60 -0.41
CA VAL A 52 -7.54 -2.76 -1.32
C VAL A 52 -7.75 -4.05 -0.53
N ILE A 53 -7.05 -4.21 0.60
CA ILE A 53 -7.17 -5.42 1.44
C ILE A 53 -8.58 -5.56 2.01
N GLN A 54 -9.24 -4.46 2.36
CA GLN A 54 -10.61 -4.48 2.88
C GLN A 54 -11.67 -4.94 1.86
N GLN A 55 -11.34 -4.96 0.56
CA GLN A 55 -12.23 -5.52 -0.47
C GLN A 55 -12.09 -7.04 -0.63
N LEU A 56 -11.06 -7.65 -0.02
CA LEU A 56 -10.88 -9.10 -0.07
C LEU A 56 -11.75 -9.80 0.98
N PRO A 57 -12.24 -11.03 0.68
CA PRO A 57 -12.83 -11.88 1.70
C PRO A 57 -11.83 -12.09 2.85
N MET A 58 -12.35 -12.18 4.08
CA MET A 58 -11.54 -12.17 5.31
C MET A 58 -10.40 -13.22 5.29
N GLU A 59 -10.68 -14.41 4.76
CA GLU A 59 -9.71 -15.51 4.64
C GLU A 59 -8.50 -15.15 3.77
N PHE A 60 -8.70 -14.37 2.69
CA PHE A 60 -7.61 -13.92 1.81
C PHE A 60 -6.94 -12.65 2.34
N ALA A 61 -7.69 -11.77 3.02
CA ALA A 61 -7.16 -10.54 3.58
C ALA A 61 -6.05 -10.81 4.62
N VAL A 62 -6.27 -11.80 5.50
CA VAL A 62 -5.28 -12.20 6.51
C VAL A 62 -4.02 -12.76 5.86
N GLU A 63 -4.16 -13.57 4.82
CA GLU A 63 -3.02 -14.17 4.12
C GLU A 63 -2.21 -13.11 3.34
N ALA A 64 -2.90 -12.21 2.63
CA ALA A 64 -2.27 -11.11 1.91
C ALA A 64 -1.46 -10.18 2.83
N GLN A 65 -1.98 -9.85 4.02
CA GLN A 65 -1.25 -9.05 5.00
C GLN A 65 0.04 -9.73 5.47
N LYS A 66 0.01 -11.05 5.71
CA LYS A 66 1.20 -11.81 6.10
C LYS A 66 2.26 -11.83 4.99
N LEU A 67 1.83 -12.08 3.75
CA LEU A 67 2.74 -12.11 2.59
C LEU A 67 3.40 -10.74 2.36
N ILE A 68 2.66 -9.64 2.55
CA ILE A 68 3.21 -8.29 2.46
C ILE A 68 4.30 -8.07 3.52
N GLY A 69 4.06 -8.49 4.77
CA GLY A 69 5.06 -8.40 5.83
C GLY A 69 6.36 -9.14 5.48
N ILE A 70 6.25 -10.41 5.06
CA ILE A 70 7.41 -11.24 4.69
C ILE A 70 8.18 -10.65 3.50
N SER A 71 7.48 -10.12 2.49
CA SER A 71 8.13 -9.51 1.34
C SER A 71 8.94 -8.26 1.70
N LEU A 72 8.56 -7.55 2.77
CA LEU A 72 9.25 -6.37 3.26
C LEU A 72 10.47 -6.73 4.11
N GLU A 73 10.41 -7.82 4.88
CA GLU A 73 11.46 -8.33 5.79
C GLU A 73 12.79 -8.71 5.12
N GLY A 74 12.89 -8.66 3.78
CA GLY A 74 14.14 -8.94 3.06
C GLY A 74 14.41 -8.03 1.85
N SER A 75 13.55 -7.04 1.61
CA SER A 75 13.66 -6.13 0.46
C SER A 75 14.04 -4.70 0.85
N VAL A 76 14.16 -4.42 2.14
CA VAL A 76 14.55 -3.11 2.66
C VAL A 76 16.02 -3.15 3.06
N GLY A 77 16.86 -2.81 2.09
CA GLY A 77 18.33 -2.73 2.19
C GLY A 77 18.90 -2.04 0.96
#